data_AF-A0AAU9IP96-F1
#
_entry.id   AF-A0AAU9IP96-F1
#
_cell.length_a   1.000
_cell.length_b   1.000
_cell.length_c   1.000
_cell.angle_alpha   90.00
_cell.angle_beta   90.00
_cell.angle_gamma   90.00
#
_symmetry.space_group_name_H-M   'P 1'
#
loop_
_entity.id
_entity.type
_entity.pdbx_description
1 polymer ?
#
loop_
_entity_poly.entity_id
_entity_poly.type
_entity_poly.pdbx_seq_one_letter_code
_entity_poly.pdbx_strand_id
1 'polypeptide(L)'
;MLASKIFRGIKVFTKEEVLNPAKNYKDLYELAGQYRCKGVGFHFWRSTWPPNSYYTITKMDLKDPSHGKAWGILTWKGKKGVKEEKIASPLKKGTWRFKIPELKIEPEESNKGQK
;
A
#
# COMPACT_ATOMS: atom_id res chain seq x y z
N MET A 1 2.27 2.25 29.75
CA MET A 1 1.77 0.89 29.43
C MET A 1 1.48 0.84 27.95
N LEU A 2 2.04 -0.14 27.22
CA LEU A 2 1.73 -0.29 25.80
C LEU A 2 0.30 -0.83 25.63
N ALA A 3 -0.53 -0.16 24.85
CA ALA A 3 -1.89 -0.56 24.56
C ALA A 3 -1.89 -1.83 23.68
N SER A 4 -2.31 -2.95 24.25
CA SER A 4 -2.44 -4.22 23.53
C SER A 4 -3.64 -4.19 22.58
N LYS A 5 -3.43 -4.57 21.31
CA LYS A 5 -4.53 -4.70 20.33
C LYS A 5 -5.50 -5.85 20.66
N ILE A 6 -5.06 -6.83 21.44
CA ILE A 6 -5.84 -8.02 21.84
C ILE A 6 -6.77 -7.70 23.02
N PHE A 7 -6.38 -6.75 23.88
CA PHE A 7 -7.18 -6.32 25.01
C PHE A 7 -8.50 -5.66 24.56
N ARG A 8 -9.59 -5.93 25.28
CA ARG A 8 -10.95 -5.49 24.91
C ARG A 8 -11.46 -4.25 25.66
N GLY A 9 -10.66 -3.65 26.54
CA GLY A 9 -11.02 -2.40 27.22
C GLY A 9 -10.80 -1.13 26.37
N ILE A 10 -11.03 0.03 26.98
CA ILE A 10 -10.77 1.35 26.36
C ILE A 10 -9.29 1.44 26.00
N LYS A 11 -9.02 1.78 24.74
CA LYS A 11 -7.67 1.92 24.20
C LYS A 11 -7.33 3.40 24.06
N VAL A 12 -6.29 3.81 24.76
CA VAL A 12 -5.64 5.11 24.55
C VAL A 12 -4.38 4.82 23.75
N PHE A 13 -4.29 5.38 22.55
CA PHE A 13 -3.14 5.20 21.68
C PHE A 13 -2.16 6.36 21.84
N THR A 14 -0.88 6.06 22.01
CA THR A 14 0.16 7.09 22.02
C THR A 14 0.77 7.26 20.63
N LYS A 15 1.46 8.38 20.41
CA LYS A 15 2.09 8.69 19.12
C LYS A 15 3.07 7.61 18.69
N GLU A 16 3.81 7.04 19.64
CA GLU A 16 4.83 6.01 19.42
C GLU A 16 4.21 4.68 18.94
N GLU A 17 2.99 4.37 19.39
CA GLU A 17 2.28 3.16 19.00
C GLU A 17 1.71 3.26 17.58
N VAL A 18 1.31 4.46 17.19
CA VAL A 18 0.78 4.76 15.84
C VAL A 18 1.92 4.87 14.84
N LEU A 19 2.96 5.63 15.20
CA LEU A 19 4.14 5.90 14.39
C LEU A 19 5.34 5.24 15.04
N ASN A 20 5.49 3.93 14.88
CA ASN A 20 6.69 3.22 15.33
C ASN A 20 7.71 3.14 14.17
N PRO A 21 8.61 4.14 13.99
CA PRO A 21 9.56 4.17 12.89
C PRO A 21 10.68 3.15 13.05
N ALA A 22 10.90 2.61 14.25
CA ALA A 22 12.03 1.72 14.56
C ALA A 22 11.85 0.29 14.02
N LYS A 23 10.74 -0.02 13.33
CA LYS A 23 10.52 -1.33 12.72
C LYS A 23 11.32 -1.48 11.43
N ASN A 24 12.30 -2.38 11.45
CA ASN A 24 13.12 -2.73 10.28
C ASN A 24 12.31 -3.38 9.15
N TYR A 25 11.22 -4.08 9.47
CA TYR A 25 10.39 -4.78 8.49
C TYR A 25 8.97 -4.22 8.48
N LYS A 26 8.60 -3.63 7.34
CA LYS A 26 7.28 -3.06 7.10
C LYS A 26 6.38 -4.03 6.35
N ASP A 27 5.08 -3.89 6.56
CA ASP A 27 4.05 -4.55 5.77
C ASP A 27 3.59 -3.69 4.57
N LEU A 28 2.65 -4.19 3.77
CA LEU A 28 2.17 -3.47 2.59
C LEU A 28 1.47 -2.15 2.96
N TYR A 29 0.74 -2.10 4.07
CA TYR A 29 -0.01 -0.92 4.50
C TYR A 29 0.92 0.16 5.06
N GLU A 30 1.90 -0.26 5.88
CA GLU A 30 2.94 0.61 6.42
C GLU A 30 3.79 1.19 5.29
N LEU A 31 4.06 0.45 4.21
CA LEU A 31 4.77 0.97 3.03
C LEU A 31 3.90 1.94 2.22
N ALA A 32 2.67 1.55 1.90
CA ALA A 32 1.78 2.35 1.06
C ALA A 32 1.28 3.61 1.77
N GLY A 33 1.05 3.54 3.08
CA GLY A 33 0.58 4.64 3.93
C GLY A 33 1.58 5.78 4.11
N GLN A 34 2.85 5.59 3.73
CA GLN A 34 3.84 6.68 3.68
C GLN A 34 3.58 7.68 2.55
N TYR A 35 2.82 7.27 1.53
CA TYR A 35 2.59 8.06 0.33
C TYR A 35 1.19 8.67 0.32
N ARG A 36 1.06 9.83 -0.34
CA ARG A 36 -0.23 10.44 -0.64
C ARG A 36 -1.07 9.45 -1.47
N CYS A 37 -2.37 9.38 -1.18
CA CYS A 37 -3.28 8.41 -1.80
C CYS A 37 -2.95 6.92 -1.53
N LYS A 38 -2.19 6.61 -0.46
CA LYS A 38 -1.97 5.23 0.00
C LYS A 38 -1.36 4.32 -1.08
N GLY A 39 -0.45 4.86 -1.92
CA GLY A 39 0.25 4.09 -2.94
C GLY A 39 -0.64 3.52 -4.05
N VAL A 40 -1.82 4.11 -4.31
CA VAL A 40 -2.65 3.75 -5.49
C VAL A 40 -1.85 4.01 -6.78
N GLY A 41 -1.92 3.06 -7.72
CA GLY A 41 -1.13 3.03 -8.95
C GLY A 41 0.25 2.37 -8.79
N PHE A 42 0.76 2.20 -7.57
CA PHE A 42 2.09 1.62 -7.38
C PHE A 42 2.09 0.13 -7.65
N HIS A 43 3.26 -0.38 -8.01
CA HIS A 43 3.49 -1.79 -8.27
C HIS A 43 4.07 -2.42 -7.01
N PHE A 44 3.35 -3.35 -6.40
CA PHE A 44 3.79 -4.09 -5.23
C PHE A 44 4.02 -5.55 -5.57
N TRP A 45 5.14 -6.12 -5.13
CA TRP A 45 5.41 -7.55 -5.30
C TRP A 45 6.04 -8.12 -4.04
N ARG A 46 6.09 -9.45 -4.00
CA ARG A 46 6.78 -10.18 -2.94
C ARG A 46 8.18 -10.55 -3.43
N SER A 47 9.16 -10.50 -2.54
CA SER A 47 10.56 -10.87 -2.83
C SER A 47 10.73 -12.30 -3.35
N THR A 48 9.78 -13.19 -3.05
CA THR A 48 9.77 -14.60 -3.45
C THR A 48 9.08 -14.86 -4.78
N TRP A 49 8.52 -13.83 -5.42
CA TRP A 49 7.76 -13.98 -6.65
C TRP A 49 8.66 -13.99 -7.88
N PRO A 50 8.24 -14.67 -8.96
CA PRO A 50 8.97 -14.64 -10.22
C PRO A 50 9.03 -13.22 -10.79
N PRO A 51 10.01 -12.93 -11.66
CA PRO A 51 10.13 -11.63 -12.31
C PRO A 51 8.84 -11.29 -13.08
N ASN A 52 8.59 -9.99 -13.26
CA ASN A 52 7.38 -9.45 -13.91
C ASN A 52 6.07 -9.90 -13.24
N SER A 53 6.11 -10.14 -11.92
CA SER A 53 4.93 -10.48 -11.13
C SER A 53 4.70 -9.45 -10.04
N TYR A 54 3.61 -8.71 -10.11
CA TYR A 54 3.29 -7.62 -9.19
C TYR A 54 1.79 -7.34 -9.19
N TYR A 55 1.30 -6.77 -8.10
CA TYR A 55 0.01 -6.12 -8.01
C TYR A 55 0.13 -4.64 -8.35
N THR A 56 -0.73 -4.14 -9.24
CA THR A 56 -0.98 -2.71 -9.37
C THR A 56 -2.12 -2.34 -8.43
N ILE A 57 -1.85 -1.51 -7.42
CA ILE A 57 -2.86 -1.14 -6.41
C ILE A 57 -3.93 -0.26 -7.05
N THR A 58 -5.20 -0.69 -6.98
CA THR A 58 -6.35 0.11 -7.45
C THR A 58 -7.01 0.84 -6.30
N LYS A 59 -7.16 0.17 -5.15
CA LYS A 59 -7.85 0.70 -3.97
C LYS A 59 -7.22 0.21 -2.68
N MET A 60 -7.12 1.09 -1.69
CA MET A 60 -6.67 0.74 -0.35
C MET A 60 -7.55 1.39 0.72
N ASP A 61 -8.16 0.54 1.53
CA ASP A 61 -8.97 0.94 2.68
C ASP A 61 -8.20 0.60 3.96
N LEU A 62 -7.84 1.63 4.73
CA LEU A 62 -7.00 1.48 5.92
C LEU A 62 -7.89 1.74 7.14
N LYS A 63 -7.95 0.76 8.04
CA LYS A 63 -8.57 0.94 9.34
C LYS A 63 -7.59 1.61 10.31
N ASP A 64 -6.36 1.13 10.30
CA ASP A 64 -5.22 1.65 11.06
C ASP A 64 -4.02 1.80 10.10
N PRO A 65 -2.96 2.55 10.46
CA PRO A 65 -1.75 2.64 9.64
C PRO A 65 -1.10 1.29 9.28
N SER A 66 -1.29 0.25 10.11
CA SER A 66 -0.76 -1.10 9.86
C SER A 66 -1.82 -2.13 9.43
N HIS A 67 -3.11 -1.77 9.33
CA HIS A 67 -4.18 -2.75 9.07
C HIS A 67 -5.23 -2.19 8.11
N GLY A 68 -5.66 -3.02 7.17
CA GLY A 68 -6.68 -2.61 6.21
C GLY A 68 -7.11 -3.73 5.27
N LYS A 69 -7.63 -3.31 4.12
CA LYS A 69 -7.94 -4.13 2.94
C LYS A 69 -7.34 -3.43 1.74
N ALA A 70 -6.69 -4.20 0.87
CA ALA A 70 -6.11 -3.70 -0.36
C ALA A 70 -6.61 -4.53 -1.54
N TRP A 71 -6.86 -3.84 -2.65
CA TRP A 71 -7.25 -4.42 -3.92
C TRP A 71 -6.28 -3.94 -5.00
N GLY A 72 -6.05 -4.81 -5.97
CA GLY A 72 -5.19 -4.50 -7.09
C GLY A 72 -5.37 -5.48 -8.23
N ILE A 73 -4.80 -5.13 -9.37
CA ILE A 73 -4.76 -5.99 -10.55
C ILE A 73 -3.46 -6.77 -10.50
N LEU A 74 -3.54 -8.10 -10.53
CA LEU A 74 -2.37 -8.97 -10.58
C LEU A 74 -1.81 -9.05 -11.99
N THR A 75 -0.54 -8.71 -12.15
CA THR A 75 0.27 -9.12 -13.29
C THR A 75 1.11 -10.31 -12.83
N TRP A 76 1.00 -11.45 -13.50
CA TRP A 76 1.76 -12.66 -13.16
C TRP A 76 2.60 -13.09 -14.35
N LYS A 77 3.94 -13.13 -14.18
CA LYS A 77 4.90 -13.46 -15.24
C LYS A 77 4.65 -12.66 -16.54
N GLY A 78 4.34 -11.37 -16.41
CA GLY A 78 4.03 -10.47 -17.52
C GLY A 78 2.60 -10.54 -18.06
N LYS A 79 1.76 -11.48 -17.60
CA LYS A 79 0.34 -11.54 -17.98
C LYS A 79 -0.50 -10.72 -17.01
N LYS A 80 -1.09 -9.63 -17.48
CA LYS A 80 -1.96 -8.77 -16.68
C LYS A 80 -3.34 -9.40 -16.54
N GLY A 81 -3.82 -9.49 -15.30
CA GLY A 81 -5.18 -9.89 -14.98
C GLY A 81 -6.20 -8.85 -15.42
N VAL A 82 -7.43 -9.30 -15.69
CA VAL A 82 -8.50 -8.42 -16.19
C VAL A 82 -9.25 -7.72 -15.05
N LYS A 83 -9.37 -8.41 -13.91
CA LYS A 83 -10.17 -7.94 -12.78
C LYS A 83 -9.28 -7.52 -11.62
N GLU A 84 -9.77 -6.57 -10.84
CA GLU A 84 -9.19 -6.31 -9.54
C GLU A 84 -9.49 -7.48 -8.59
N GLU A 85 -8.50 -7.82 -7.77
CA GLU A 85 -8.64 -8.83 -6.75
C GLU A 85 -8.10 -8.33 -5.41
N LYS A 86 -8.58 -8.94 -4.33
CA LYS A 86 -8.11 -8.61 -2.98
C LYS A 86 -6.72 -9.18 -2.79
N ILE A 87 -5.78 -8.33 -2.36
CA ILE A 87 -4.40 -8.74 -2.15
C ILE A 87 -4.32 -9.71 -0.97
N ALA A 88 -3.73 -10.88 -1.22
CA ALA A 88 -3.50 -11.91 -0.21
C ALA A 88 -2.28 -11.60 0.67
N SER A 89 -2.40 -11.91 1.96
CA SER A 89 -1.31 -11.79 2.96
C SER A 89 -0.59 -10.42 3.01
N PRO A 90 -1.32 -9.28 3.01
CA PRO A 90 -0.72 -7.94 3.00
C PRO A 90 0.06 -7.61 4.29
N LEU A 91 -0.28 -8.29 5.40
CA LEU A 91 0.37 -8.12 6.70
C LEU A 91 1.73 -8.83 6.84
N LYS A 92 2.16 -9.60 5.83
CA LYS A 92 3.44 -10.32 5.90
C LYS A 92 4.62 -9.35 5.78
N LYS A 93 5.23 -9.04 6.92
CA LYS A 93 6.34 -8.09 7.03
C LYS A 93 7.59 -8.56 6.28
N GLY A 94 8.37 -7.61 5.78
CA GLY A 94 9.70 -7.84 5.20
C GLY A 94 9.72 -8.57 3.85
N THR A 95 8.55 -9.01 3.36
CA THR A 95 8.43 -9.71 2.07
C THR A 95 8.03 -8.76 0.94
N TRP A 96 7.31 -7.69 1.26
CA TRP A 96 6.78 -6.74 0.28
C TRP A 96 7.85 -5.76 -0.19
N ARG A 97 7.86 -5.53 -1.51
CA ARG A 97 8.66 -4.53 -2.22
C ARG A 97 7.72 -3.75 -3.12
N PHE A 98 8.11 -2.54 -3.47
CA PHE A 98 7.31 -1.69 -4.33
C PHE A 98 8.17 -0.90 -5.31
N LYS A 99 7.54 -0.49 -6.42
CA LYS A 99 8.08 0.42 -7.43
C LYS A 99 7.01 1.45 -7.74
N ILE A 100 7.43 2.70 -7.78
CA ILE A 100 6.62 3.80 -8.25
C ILE A 100 6.68 3.73 -9.79
N PRO A 101 5.57 3.50 -10.50
CA PRO A 101 5.59 3.62 -11.95
C PRO A 101 5.95 5.06 -12.30
N GLU A 102 6.78 5.23 -13.32
CA GLU A 102 7.07 6.56 -13.84
C GLU A 102 5.76 7.23 -14.23
N LEU A 103 5.43 8.32 -13.53
CA LEU A 103 4.30 9.14 -13.89
C LEU A 103 4.63 9.72 -15.26
N LYS A 104 3.90 9.26 -16.30
CA LYS A 104 3.74 10.08 -17.50
C LYS A 104 2.99 11.31 -17.04
N ILE A 105 3.73 12.37 -16.72
CA ILE A 105 3.16 13.70 -16.52
C ILE A 105 2.68 14.08 -17.91
N GLU A 106 1.43 13.76 -18.22
CA GLU A 106 0.76 14.42 -19.34
C GLU A 106 0.68 15.89 -18.91
N PRO A 107 1.30 16.81 -19.66
CA PRO A 107 1.33 18.21 -19.28
C PRO A 107 -0.11 18.68 -19.14
N GLU A 108 -0.47 19.16 -17.95
CA GLU A 108 -1.70 19.92 -17.76
C GLU A 108 -1.66 21.05 -18.78
N GLU A 109 -2.51 20.97 -19.80
CA GLU A 109 -2.84 22.12 -20.63
C GLU A 109 -3.49 23.14 -19.70
N SER A 110 -2.66 24.06 -19.21
CA SER A 110 -3.08 25.27 -18.54
C SER A 110 -4.14 25.92 -19.41
N ASN A 111 -5.37 25.91 -18.92
CA ASN A 111 -6.53 26.46 -19.59
C ASN A 111 -6.33 27.98 -19.77
N LYS A 112 -5.70 28.36 -20.89
CA LYS A 112 -5.69 29.72 -21.38
C LYS A 112 -7.07 30.00 -21.93
N GLY A 113 -7.82 30.80 -21.19
CA GLY A 113 -8.89 31.60 -21.74
C GLY A 113 -10.28 31.14 -21.35
N GLN A 114 -10.84 31.81 -20.34
CA GLN A 114 -12.24 32.19 -20.38
C GLN A 114 -12.37 33.65 -19.94
N LYS A 115 -12.57 34.49 -20.97
CA LYS A 115 -13.19 35.82 -21.07
C LYS A 115 -13.10 36.78 -19.88
#